data_AF-A0A4Y7IH82-F1
#
_entry.id   AF-A0A4Y7IH82-F1
#
_cell.length_a   1.000
_cell.length_b   1.000
_cell.length_c   1.000
_cell.angle_alpha   90.00
_cell.angle_beta   90.00
_cell.angle_gamma   90.00
#
_symmetry.space_group_name_H-M   'P 1'
#
loop_
_entity.id
_entity.type
_entity.pdbx_description
1 polymer ?
#
loop_
_entity_poly.entity_id
_entity_poly.type
_entity_poly.pdbx_seq_one_letter_code
_entity_poly.pdbx_strand_id
1 'polypeptide(L)'
;PPIKKLYEQKLMHQQVVALTRYLLGLLSMKAIDVKSVTDIFLESKLLETAMKFGTTEFVMECLLIFPFLYFKTDDGELGHTLIKLVVRERNEMIYNFIHILKQRCSLGIFSDLDDKDNSILHFSAELPHNRGLRDISGAAFQMQREIQWFKMVENTMIQKDRFVIKKRRW
;
A
#
# COMPACT_ATOMS: atom_id res chain seq x y z
N PRO A 1 -4.97 35.62 -2.00
CA PRO A 1 -5.85 34.66 -2.73
C PRO A 1 -5.34 33.20 -2.73
N PRO A 2 -4.09 32.89 -3.13
CA PRO A 2 -3.58 31.52 -3.13
C PRO A 2 -3.36 30.95 -1.72
N ILE A 3 -2.84 31.78 -0.80
CA ILE A 3 -2.49 31.38 0.58
C ILE A 3 -3.73 30.95 1.38
N LYS A 4 -4.84 31.69 1.26
CA LYS A 4 -6.10 31.35 1.95
C LYS A 4 -6.66 30.01 1.47
N LYS A 5 -6.64 29.77 0.15
CA LYS A 5 -7.08 28.50 -0.44
C LYS A 5 -6.21 27.32 0.01
N LEU A 6 -4.89 27.51 0.04
CA LEU A 6 -3.93 26.50 0.51
C LEU A 6 -4.12 26.18 1.99
N TYR A 7 -4.38 27.21 2.81
CA TYR A 7 -4.72 27.06 4.22
C TYR A 7 -6.02 26.29 4.42
N GLU A 8 -7.08 26.65 3.71
CA GLU A 8 -8.38 25.97 3.78
C GLU A 8 -8.27 24.50 3.36
N GLN A 9 -7.49 24.19 2.32
CA GLN A 9 -7.23 22.80 1.92
C GLN A 9 -6.49 22.00 2.99
N LYS A 10 -5.45 22.58 3.61
CA LYS A 10 -4.74 21.93 4.73
C LYS A 10 -5.65 21.72 5.93
N LEU A 11 -6.47 22.71 6.27
CA LEU A 11 -7.41 22.63 7.39
C LEU A 11 -8.46 21.55 7.15
N MET A 12 -9.06 21.52 5.96
CA MET A 12 -10.00 20.47 5.55
C MET A 12 -9.34 19.09 5.65
N HIS A 13 -8.11 18.94 5.16
CA HIS A 13 -7.38 17.69 5.24
C HIS A 13 -7.16 17.24 6.69
N GLN A 14 -6.75 18.14 7.59
CA GLN A 14 -6.60 17.84 9.01
C GLN A 14 -7.91 17.42 9.67
N GLN A 15 -9.03 18.09 9.33
CA GLN A 15 -10.36 17.74 9.84
C GLN A 15 -10.80 16.36 9.34
N VAL A 16 -10.59 16.06 8.06
CA VAL A 16 -10.90 14.74 7.47
C VAL A 16 -10.10 13.64 8.15
N VAL A 17 -8.80 13.85 8.40
CA VAL A 17 -7.96 12.88 9.12
C VAL A 17 -8.46 12.68 10.56
N ALA A 18 -8.82 13.76 11.28
CA ALA A 18 -9.34 13.66 12.64
C ALA A 18 -10.68 12.91 12.71
N LEU A 19 -11.61 13.21 11.80
CA LEU A 19 -12.89 12.49 11.68
C LEU A 19 -12.68 11.02 11.33
N THR A 20 -11.78 10.75 10.40
CA THR A 20 -11.40 9.38 10.00
C THR A 20 -10.90 8.60 11.21
N ARG A 21 -9.94 9.14 11.96
CA ARG A 21 -9.43 8.51 13.19
C ARG A 21 -10.54 8.24 14.21
N TYR A 22 -11.43 9.20 14.40
CA TYR A 22 -12.55 9.04 15.33
C TYR A 22 -13.49 7.91 14.92
N LEU A 23 -13.91 7.88 13.64
CA LEU A 23 -14.80 6.84 13.12
C LEU A 23 -14.16 5.45 13.18
N LEU A 24 -12.90 5.33 12.76
CA LEU A 24 -12.14 4.07 12.84
C LEU A 24 -11.95 3.62 14.30
N GLY A 25 -11.71 4.56 15.22
CA GLY A 25 -11.65 4.28 16.66
C GLY A 25 -12.98 3.80 17.24
N LEU A 26 -14.11 4.36 16.81
CA LEU A 26 -15.43 3.85 17.21
C LEU A 26 -15.66 2.42 16.72
N LEU A 27 -15.18 2.09 15.51
CA LEU A 27 -15.27 0.73 14.98
C LEU A 27 -14.40 -0.24 15.80
N SER A 28 -13.20 0.15 16.21
CA SER A 28 -12.35 -0.70 17.06
C SER A 28 -12.93 -0.90 18.46
N MET A 29 -13.61 0.10 19.01
CA MET A 29 -14.24 0.05 20.34
C MET A 29 -15.52 -0.78 20.39
N LYS A 30 -16.22 -0.96 19.26
CA LYS A 30 -17.51 -1.68 19.22
C LYS A 30 -17.39 -3.20 19.40
N ALA A 31 -16.23 -3.73 19.79
CA ALA A 31 -15.93 -5.15 19.85
C ALA A 31 -16.29 -5.89 18.55
N ILE A 32 -16.16 -5.19 17.41
CA ILE A 32 -16.28 -5.81 16.08
C ILE A 32 -15.13 -6.80 15.98
N ASP A 33 -15.44 -8.06 15.69
CA ASP A 33 -14.41 -9.07 15.54
C ASP A 33 -13.52 -8.77 14.32
N VAL A 34 -12.28 -9.27 14.38
CA VAL A 34 -11.27 -9.04 13.34
C VAL A 34 -11.77 -9.43 11.95
N LYS A 35 -12.56 -10.50 11.85
CA LYS A 35 -13.09 -11.00 10.59
C LYS A 35 -14.13 -10.04 10.02
N SER A 36 -15.09 -9.58 10.82
CA SER A 36 -16.07 -8.57 10.39
C SER A 36 -15.41 -7.28 9.86
N VAL A 37 -14.36 -6.79 10.52
CA VAL A 37 -13.63 -5.61 10.02
C VAL A 37 -12.93 -5.93 8.70
N THR A 38 -12.24 -7.08 8.64
CA THR A 38 -11.54 -7.57 7.44
C THR A 38 -12.49 -7.69 6.25
N ASP A 39 -13.67 -8.28 6.45
CA ASP A 39 -14.72 -8.45 5.44
C ASP A 39 -15.22 -7.10 4.93
N ILE A 40 -15.47 -6.13 5.81
CA ILE A 40 -15.85 -4.77 5.41
C ILE A 40 -14.80 -4.17 4.46
N PHE A 41 -13.51 -4.27 4.79
CA PHE A 41 -12.44 -3.70 3.95
C PHE A 41 -12.27 -4.45 2.62
N LEU A 42 -12.47 -5.77 2.61
CA LEU A 42 -12.42 -6.60 1.40
C LEU A 42 -13.60 -6.32 0.47
N GLU A 43 -14.83 -6.41 0.98
CA GLU A 43 -16.06 -6.27 0.20
C GLU A 43 -16.19 -4.86 -0.38
N SER A 44 -15.90 -3.84 0.42
CA SER A 44 -15.98 -2.45 -0.02
C SER A 44 -14.84 -2.01 -0.94
N LYS A 45 -13.73 -2.77 -0.99
CA LYS A 45 -12.48 -2.37 -1.66
C LYS A 45 -12.01 -0.97 -1.25
N LEU A 46 -12.25 -0.60 0.01
CA LEU A 46 -12.03 0.76 0.49
C LEU A 46 -10.56 1.18 0.38
N LEU A 47 -9.63 0.31 0.80
CA LEU A 47 -8.20 0.57 0.70
C LEU A 47 -7.74 0.68 -0.75
N GLU A 48 -8.27 -0.16 -1.64
CA GLU A 48 -7.93 -0.11 -3.06
C GLU A 48 -8.36 1.20 -3.70
N THR A 49 -9.59 1.61 -3.42
CA THR A 49 -10.14 2.87 -3.91
C THR A 49 -9.31 4.05 -3.37
N ALA A 50 -9.06 4.09 -2.06
CA ALA A 50 -8.28 5.14 -1.43
C ALA A 50 -6.87 5.27 -2.04
N MET A 51 -6.19 4.15 -2.30
CA MET A 51 -4.86 4.15 -2.94
C MET A 51 -4.91 4.68 -4.38
N LYS A 52 -5.88 4.23 -5.19
CA LYS A 52 -6.02 4.67 -6.59
C LYS A 52 -6.30 6.16 -6.72
N PHE A 53 -7.06 6.73 -5.78
CA PHE A 53 -7.37 8.16 -5.74
C PHE A 53 -6.38 8.98 -4.90
N GLY A 54 -5.26 8.39 -4.46
CA GLY A 54 -4.20 9.10 -3.75
C GLY A 54 -4.55 9.56 -2.34
N THR A 55 -5.60 9.01 -1.72
CA THR A 55 -5.99 9.29 -0.32
C THR A 55 -5.10 8.49 0.64
N THR A 56 -3.80 8.78 0.60
CA THR A 56 -2.76 7.98 1.26
C THR A 56 -2.85 8.06 2.78
N GLU A 57 -3.17 9.23 3.32
CA GLU A 57 -3.29 9.48 4.76
C GLU A 57 -4.41 8.64 5.37
N PHE A 58 -5.56 8.54 4.69
CA PHE A 58 -6.65 7.67 5.10
C PHE A 58 -6.19 6.21 5.24
N VAL A 59 -5.46 5.70 4.24
CA VAL A 59 -4.95 4.33 4.26
C VAL A 59 -3.99 4.13 5.44
N MET A 60 -3.05 5.06 5.66
CA MET A 60 -2.13 4.98 6.80
C MET A 60 -2.86 4.96 8.15
N GLU A 61 -3.92 5.77 8.32
CA GLU A 61 -4.75 5.73 9.54
C GLU A 61 -5.45 4.38 9.73
N CYS A 62 -6.01 3.80 8.67
CA CYS A 62 -6.61 2.46 8.74
C CYS A 62 -5.58 1.42 9.18
N LEU A 63 -4.37 1.45 8.63
CA LEU A 63 -3.31 0.50 8.99
C LEU A 63 -2.82 0.71 10.43
N LEU A 64 -2.79 1.95 10.94
CA LEU A 64 -2.46 2.22 12.35
C LEU A 64 -3.48 1.63 13.32
N ILE A 65 -4.77 1.81 13.02
CA ILE A 65 -5.87 1.40 13.90
C ILE A 65 -6.16 -0.10 13.77
N PHE A 66 -5.99 -0.66 12.58
CA PHE A 66 -6.22 -2.07 12.27
C PHE A 66 -4.96 -2.73 11.72
N PRO A 67 -3.97 -3.05 12.59
CA PRO A 67 -2.71 -3.59 12.11
C PRO A 67 -2.84 -4.93 11.36
N PHE A 68 -3.86 -5.72 11.69
CA PHE A 68 -4.16 -6.98 11.01
C PHE A 68 -4.45 -6.83 9.51
N LEU A 69 -4.75 -5.62 9.01
CA LEU A 69 -4.96 -5.37 7.58
C LEU A 69 -3.67 -5.50 6.75
N TYR A 70 -2.50 -5.30 7.37
CA TYR A 70 -1.21 -5.47 6.69
C TYR A 70 -0.37 -6.61 7.27
N PHE A 71 -0.91 -7.37 8.23
CA PHE A 71 -0.29 -8.58 8.76
C PHE A 71 -0.88 -9.83 8.11
N LYS A 72 -0.13 -10.94 8.17
CA LYS A 72 -0.63 -12.26 7.80
C LYS A 72 -1.38 -12.81 9.00
N THR A 73 -2.71 -12.83 8.93
CA THR A 73 -3.57 -13.57 9.85
C THR A 73 -3.77 -15.00 9.34
N ASP A 74 -4.39 -15.86 10.14
CA ASP A 74 -4.71 -17.25 9.72
C ASP A 74 -5.64 -17.30 8.48
N ASP A 75 -6.41 -16.22 8.25
CA ASP A 75 -7.25 -16.03 7.04
C ASP A 75 -6.51 -15.32 5.88
N GLY A 76 -5.24 -15.01 6.07
CA GLY A 76 -4.16 -15.03 5.06
C GLY A 76 -4.10 -14.01 3.92
N GLU A 77 -5.20 -13.46 3.40
CA GLU A 77 -5.16 -12.88 2.04
C GLU A 77 -5.00 -11.35 1.98
N LEU A 78 -5.44 -10.61 3.00
CA LEU A 78 -5.57 -9.16 2.93
C LEU A 78 -4.20 -8.46 2.89
N GLY A 79 -3.26 -8.88 3.75
CA GLY A 79 -1.91 -8.32 3.78
C GLY A 79 -1.14 -8.50 2.46
N HIS A 80 -1.26 -9.67 1.82
CA HIS A 80 -0.67 -9.92 0.49
C HIS A 80 -1.32 -9.08 -0.59
N THR A 81 -2.65 -8.98 -0.57
CA THR A 81 -3.41 -8.15 -1.50
C THR A 81 -3.02 -6.67 -1.37
N LEU A 82 -2.89 -6.18 -0.14
CA LEU A 82 -2.52 -4.81 0.17
C LEU A 82 -1.10 -4.49 -0.32
N ILE A 83 -0.09 -5.29 0.03
CA ILE A 83 1.29 -4.99 -0.39
C ILE A 83 1.43 -5.04 -1.92
N LYS A 84 0.76 -5.99 -2.58
CA LYS A 84 0.71 -6.07 -4.04
C LYS A 84 0.13 -4.81 -4.66
N LEU A 85 -0.95 -4.29 -4.08
CA LEU A 85 -1.60 -3.10 -4.57
C LEU A 85 -0.76 -1.83 -4.35
N VAL A 86 -0.18 -1.66 -3.16
CA VAL A 86 0.77 -0.57 -2.87
C VAL A 86 1.92 -0.61 -3.87
N VAL A 87 2.45 -1.80 -4.14
CA VAL A 87 3.56 -1.97 -5.09
C VAL A 87 3.15 -1.59 -6.52
N ARG A 88 1.96 -2.00 -6.96
CA ARG A 88 1.42 -1.70 -8.30
C ARG A 88 1.13 -0.23 -8.51
N GLU A 89 0.59 0.45 -7.51
CA GLU A 89 0.20 1.87 -7.58
C GLU A 89 1.36 2.84 -7.33
N ARG A 90 2.58 2.34 -7.12
CA ARG A 90 3.78 3.16 -6.85
C ARG A 90 3.62 4.08 -5.63
N ASN A 91 2.85 3.64 -4.63
CA ASN A 91 2.59 4.47 -3.45
C ASN A 91 3.74 4.37 -2.44
N GLU A 92 4.78 5.18 -2.65
CA GLU A 92 6.00 5.20 -1.83
C GLU A 92 5.73 5.50 -0.36
N MET A 93 4.76 6.37 -0.06
CA MET A 93 4.45 6.74 1.32
C MET A 93 3.88 5.56 2.10
N ILE A 94 2.89 4.86 1.55
CA ILE A 94 2.32 3.67 2.19
C ILE A 94 3.35 2.55 2.23
N TYR A 95 4.14 2.37 1.16
CA TYR A 95 5.18 1.34 1.11
C TYR A 95 6.21 1.52 2.24
N ASN A 96 6.74 2.74 2.38
CA ASN A 96 7.68 3.07 3.44
C ASN A 96 7.06 2.89 4.82
N PHE A 97 5.80 3.28 4.99
CA PHE A 97 5.06 3.11 6.22
C PHE A 97 4.95 1.63 6.62
N ILE A 98 4.50 0.75 5.70
CA ILE A 98 4.43 -0.70 5.92
C ILE A 98 5.82 -1.28 6.18
N HIS A 99 6.85 -0.82 5.46
CA HIS A 99 8.21 -1.29 5.63
C HIS A 99 8.77 -0.99 7.04
N ILE A 100 8.53 0.21 7.57
CA ILE A 100 8.91 0.57 8.95
C ILE A 100 8.20 -0.33 9.96
N LEU A 101 6.90 -0.60 9.75
CA LEU A 101 6.13 -1.50 10.60
C LEU A 101 6.63 -2.95 10.54
N LYS A 102 6.98 -3.43 9.34
CA LYS A 102 7.61 -4.75 9.11
C LYS A 102 8.89 -4.90 9.91
N GLN A 103 9.79 -3.91 9.89
CA GLN A 103 11.05 -3.97 10.64
C GLN A 103 10.82 -4.11 12.15
N ARG A 104 9.74 -3.53 12.69
CA ARG A 104 9.39 -3.63 14.11
C ARG A 104 8.74 -4.97 14.47
N CYS A 105 8.00 -5.57 13.54
CA CYS A 105 7.15 -6.74 13.82
C CYS A 105 7.63 -8.05 13.14
N SER A 106 8.78 -8.05 12.46
CA SER A 106 9.40 -9.23 11.81
C SER A 106 8.48 -10.00 10.85
N LEU A 107 7.85 -9.28 9.90
CA LEU A 107 6.87 -9.87 8.98
C LEU A 107 7.45 -10.50 7.71
N GLY A 108 6.92 -11.68 7.36
CA GLY A 108 7.25 -12.43 6.14
C GLY A 108 6.57 -11.95 4.85
N ILE A 109 5.66 -10.98 4.91
CA ILE A 109 4.78 -10.60 3.78
C ILE A 109 5.54 -10.12 2.53
N PHE A 110 6.76 -9.61 2.71
CA PHE A 110 7.62 -9.16 1.60
C PHE A 110 8.37 -10.31 0.91
N SER A 111 8.48 -11.46 1.56
CA SER A 111 9.20 -12.65 1.09
C SER A 111 8.25 -13.73 0.56
N ASP A 112 6.96 -13.63 0.88
CA ASP A 112 5.95 -14.57 0.45
C ASP A 112 5.65 -14.44 -1.06
N LEU A 113 5.34 -15.57 -1.68
CA LEU A 113 4.89 -15.66 -3.07
C LEU A 113 3.37 -15.75 -3.12
N ASP A 114 2.76 -15.17 -4.16
CA ASP A 114 1.34 -15.43 -4.45
C ASP A 114 1.14 -16.84 -5.06
N ASP A 115 -0.11 -17.24 -5.26
CA ASP A 115 -0.50 -18.55 -5.83
C ASP A 115 0.08 -18.83 -7.23
N LYS A 116 0.69 -17.83 -7.88
CA LYS A 116 1.32 -17.91 -9.19
C LYS A 116 2.84 -17.74 -9.10
N ASP A 117 3.42 -17.96 -7.92
CA ASP A 117 4.83 -17.81 -7.60
C ASP A 117 5.37 -16.38 -7.87
N ASN A 118 4.51 -15.35 -7.80
CA ASN A 118 4.96 -13.97 -7.94
C ASN A 118 5.42 -13.41 -6.60
N SER A 119 6.66 -12.95 -6.55
CA SER A 119 7.15 -12.07 -5.49
C SER A 119 6.73 -10.61 -5.71
N ILE A 120 6.91 -9.76 -4.69
CA ILE A 120 6.67 -8.32 -4.81
C ILE A 120 7.50 -7.64 -5.92
N LEU A 121 8.65 -8.21 -6.31
CA LEU A 121 9.46 -7.71 -7.44
C LEU A 121 8.79 -7.92 -8.78
N HIS A 122 7.99 -8.98 -8.93
CA HIS A 122 7.21 -9.16 -10.14
C HIS A 122 6.17 -8.04 -10.27
N PHE A 123 5.52 -7.65 -9.17
CA PHE A 123 4.55 -6.55 -9.17
C PHE A 123 5.20 -5.17 -9.35
N SER A 124 6.42 -4.96 -8.85
CA SER A 124 7.15 -3.69 -9.07
C SER A 124 7.63 -3.53 -10.52
N ALA A 125 7.80 -4.65 -11.24
CA ALA A 125 8.14 -4.66 -12.66
C ALA A 125 6.91 -4.67 -13.60
N GLU A 126 5.69 -4.85 -13.08
CA GLU A 126 4.46 -4.71 -13.87
C GLU A 126 4.25 -3.24 -14.29
N LEU A 127 3.65 -3.05 -15.47
CA LEU A 127 3.24 -1.72 -15.92
C LEU A 127 2.18 -1.17 -14.95
N PRO A 128 2.38 0.04 -14.38
CA PRO A 128 1.44 0.60 -13.40
C PRO A 128 0.07 0.86 -14.04
N HIS A 129 -1.00 0.53 -13.31
CA HIS A 129 -2.38 0.76 -13.76
C HIS A 129 -2.68 2.26 -13.87
N ASN A 130 -2.23 3.02 -12.86
CA ASN A 130 -2.38 4.46 -12.83
C ASN A 130 -1.16 5.12 -13.47
N ARG A 131 -1.40 5.88 -14.54
CA ARG A 131 -0.35 6.57 -15.28
C ARG A 131 0.08 7.85 -14.56
N GLY A 132 0.44 7.79 -13.28
CA GLY A 132 1.19 8.89 -12.64
C GLY A 132 2.48 9.23 -13.39
N LEU A 133 2.98 8.28 -14.21
CA LEU A 133 4.04 8.48 -15.19
C LEU A 133 3.68 9.46 -16.33
N ARG A 134 2.40 9.74 -16.60
CA ARG A 134 2.00 10.74 -17.63
C ARG A 134 2.39 12.16 -17.24
N ASP A 135 2.56 12.42 -15.95
CA ASP A 135 3.03 13.73 -15.47
C ASP A 135 4.55 13.88 -15.64
N ILE A 136 5.27 12.78 -15.90
CA ILE A 136 6.70 12.78 -16.18
C ILE A 136 6.93 12.97 -17.68
N SER A 137 7.58 14.07 -18.03
CA SER A 137 7.84 14.45 -19.43
C SER A 137 8.91 13.56 -20.05
N GLY A 138 8.50 12.61 -20.90
CA GLY A 138 9.40 11.84 -21.77
C GLY A 138 9.75 10.44 -21.27
N ALA A 139 9.99 9.53 -22.22
CA ALA A 139 10.18 8.10 -21.96
C ALA A 139 11.40 7.79 -21.07
N ALA A 140 12.49 8.55 -21.23
CA ALA A 140 13.71 8.36 -20.42
C ALA A 140 13.45 8.61 -18.93
N PHE A 141 12.75 9.69 -18.58
CA PHE A 141 12.43 10.01 -17.20
C PHE A 141 11.38 9.06 -16.60
N GLN A 142 10.42 8.60 -17.40
CA GLN A 142 9.48 7.55 -16.97
C GLN A 142 10.24 6.26 -16.63
N MET A 143 11.15 5.82 -17.49
CA MET A 143 12.00 4.66 -17.24
C MET A 143 12.88 4.84 -16.00
N GLN A 144 13.48 6.02 -15.82
CA GLN A 144 14.31 6.33 -14.66
C GLN A 144 13.52 6.19 -13.34
N ARG A 145 12.29 6.71 -13.30
CA ARG A 145 11.41 6.60 -12.12
C ARG A 145 11.05 5.16 -11.81
N GLU A 146 10.72 4.36 -12.83
CA GLU A 146 10.41 2.93 -12.66
C GLU A 146 11.62 2.13 -12.17
N ILE A 147 12.84 2.43 -12.67
CA ILE A 147 14.08 1.81 -12.16
C ILE A 147 14.33 2.17 -10.69
N GLN A 148 14.11 3.43 -10.29
CA GLN A 148 14.26 3.86 -8.90
C GLN A 148 13.28 3.12 -7.98
N TRP A 149 12.02 3.02 -8.41
CA TRP A 149 11.00 2.26 -7.69
C TRP A 149 11.37 0.79 -7.52
N PHE A 150 11.76 0.12 -8.61
CA PHE A 150 12.16 -1.28 -8.56
C PHE A 150 13.30 -1.51 -7.58
N LYS A 151 14.36 -0.69 -7.66
CA LYS A 151 15.52 -0.77 -6.75
C LYS A 151 15.14 -0.53 -5.30
N MET A 152 14.23 0.42 -5.04
CA MET A 152 13.72 0.68 -3.70
C MET A 152 13.05 -0.58 -3.12
N VAL A 153 12.15 -1.21 -3.87
CA VAL A 153 11.48 -2.45 -3.45
C VAL A 153 12.50 -3.58 -3.23
N GLU A 154 13.41 -3.79 -4.19
CA GLU A 154 14.48 -4.80 -4.11
C GLU A 154 15.35 -4.66 -2.87
N ASN A 155 15.72 -3.42 -2.52
CA ASN A 155 16.57 -3.16 -1.37
C ASN A 155 15.91 -3.51 -0.02
N THR A 156 14.58 -3.51 0.04
CA THR A 156 13.84 -3.91 1.25
C THR A 156 13.67 -5.42 1.43
N MET A 157 14.05 -6.21 0.43
CA MET A 157 14.00 -7.67 0.45
C MET A 157 15.31 -8.29 0.93
N ILE A 158 15.18 -9.45 1.57
CA ILE A 158 16.31 -10.30 1.96
C ILE A 158 16.96 -10.84 0.67
N GLN A 159 18.29 -10.91 0.63
CA GLN A 159 19.05 -11.26 -0.57
C GLN A 159 18.58 -12.57 -1.25
N LYS A 160 18.23 -13.59 -0.46
CA LYS A 160 17.75 -14.89 -0.97
C LYS A 160 16.46 -14.80 -1.79
N ASP A 161 15.59 -13.83 -1.50
CA ASP A 161 14.27 -13.70 -2.11
C ASP A 161 14.29 -12.80 -3.37
N ARG A 162 15.45 -12.19 -3.70
CA ARG A 162 15.60 -11.29 -4.86
C ARG A 162 15.65 -12.04 -6.20
N PHE A 163 16.01 -13.32 -6.18
CA PHE A 163 16.27 -14.10 -7.39
C PHE A 163 15.12 -15.03 -7.78
N VAL A 164 13.88 -14.72 -7.37
CA VAL A 164 12.70 -15.45 -7.84
C VAL A 164 12.46 -15.11 -9.31
N ILE A 165 12.81 -16.04 -10.21
CA ILE A 165 12.64 -15.88 -11.65
C ILE A 165 11.36 -16.60 -12.08
N LYS A 166 10.45 -15.89 -12.74
CA LYS A 166 9.36 -16.55 -13.49
C LYS A 166 9.94 -17.55 -14.49
N LYS A 167 9.59 -18.83 -14.34
CA LYS A 167 9.70 -19.79 -15.44
C LYS A 167 8.75 -19.32 -16.55
N ARG A 168 9.26 -18.52 -17.49
CA ARG A 168 8.48 -18.06 -18.65
C ARG A 168 8.00 -19.30 -19.43
N ARG A 169 6.69 -19.52 -19.47
CA ARG A 169 6.05 -20.12 -20.65
C ARG A 169 6.05 -19.02 -21.70
N TRP A 170 6.87 -19.23 -22.73
CA TRP A 170 6.82 -18.49 -23.99
C TRP A 170 5.57 -18.89 -24.76
#